data_AF-A0A6C2CJQ6-F1
#
_entry.id   AF-A0A6C2CJQ6-F1
#
_cell.length_a   1.000
_cell.length_b   1.000
_cell.length_c   1.000
_cell.angle_alpha   90.00
_cell.angle_beta   90.00
_cell.angle_gamma   90.00
#
_symmetry.space_group_name_H-M   'P 1'
#
loop_
_entity.id
_entity.type
_entity.pdbx_description
1 polymer ?
#
loop_
_entity_poly.entity_id
_entity_poly.type
_entity_poly.pdbx_seq_one_letter_code
_entity_poly.pdbx_strand_id
1 'polypeptide(L)' 'MLSCKHTTHLLSEALDRPLSRRERFALRFHLLFCRGCRAFQGQMDFLRKASRSFIHWRDAGDQ' A
#
# COMPACT_ATOMS: atom_id res chain seq x y z
N MET A 1 0.49 17.83 10.68
CA MET A 1 0.16 16.45 11.06
C MET A 1 -0.75 15.87 9.99
N LEU A 2 -0.32 14.82 9.27
CA LEU A 2 -1.26 14.05 8.42
C LEU A 2 -2.20 13.27 9.34
N SER A 3 -3.51 13.31 9.08
CA SER A 3 -4.46 12.44 9.77
C SER A 3 -4.33 11.02 9.25
N CYS A 4 -4.65 10.03 10.09
CA CYS A 4 -4.66 8.62 9.68
C CYS A 4 -5.51 8.41 8.41
N LYS A 5 -6.65 9.11 8.28
CA LYS A 5 -7.53 9.05 7.10
C LYS A 5 -6.84 9.54 5.83
N HIS A 6 -6.05 10.61 5.91
CA HIS A 6 -5.31 11.12 4.75
C HIS A 6 -4.13 10.19 4.40
N THR A 7 -3.47 9.63 5.40
CA THR A 7 -2.40 8.64 5.20
C THR A 7 -2.92 7.37 4.54
N THR A 8 -4.06 6.83 4.97
CA THR A 8 -4.67 5.64 4.35
C THR A 8 -5.15 5.93 2.93
N HIS A 9 -5.68 7.13 2.67
CA HIS A 9 -6.03 7.56 1.32
C HIS A 9 -4.80 7.60 0.41
N LEU A 10 -3.72 8.26 0.82
CA LEU A 10 -2.47 8.31 0.06
C LEU A 10 -1.83 6.92 -0.11
N LEU A 11 -1.97 6.03 0.88
CA LEU A 11 -1.54 4.63 0.78
C LEU A 11 -2.31 3.88 -0.30
N SER A 12 -3.62 4.11 -0.42
CA SER A 12 -4.44 3.56 -1.49
C SER A 12 -4.03 4.16 -2.84
N GLU A 13 -3.91 5.48 -2.92
CA GLU A 13 -3.45 6.15 -4.15
C GLU A 13 -2.06 5.67 -4.59
N ALA A 14 -1.17 5.32 -3.65
CA ALA A 14 0.15 4.78 -3.98
C ALA A 14 0.09 3.42 -4.72
N LEU A 15 -1.03 2.70 -4.63
CA LEU A 15 -1.26 1.45 -5.36
C LEU A 15 -1.65 1.70 -6.81
N ASP A 16 -2.40 2.78 -7.06
CA ASP A 16 -2.91 3.15 -8.39
C ASP A 16 -1.95 4.10 -9.14
N ARG A 17 -1.37 5.08 -8.44
CA ARG A 17 -0.46 6.08 -8.99
C ARG A 17 0.85 6.17 -8.20
N PRO A 18 1.96 6.52 -8.86
CA PRO A 18 3.17 6.87 -8.12
C PRO A 18 2.95 8.16 -7.32
N LEU A 19 3.21 8.09 -6.01
CA LEU A 19 3.23 9.28 -5.15
C LEU A 19 4.38 10.22 -5.51
N SER A 20 4.14 11.53 -5.38
CA SER A 20 5.19 12.54 -5.43
C SER A 20 6.19 12.37 -4.29
N ARG A 21 7.40 12.90 -4.48
CA ARG A 21 8.47 12.82 -3.45
C ARG A 21 8.04 13.43 -2.11
N ARG A 22 7.24 14.50 -2.14
CA ARG A 22 6.71 15.16 -0.94
C ARG A 22 5.69 14.30 -0.20
N GLU A 23 4.71 13.74 -0.92
CA GLU A 23 3.71 12.82 -0.35
C GLU A 23 4.40 11.61 0.29
N ARG A 24 5.38 11.02 -0.39
CA ARG A 24 6.12 9.87 0.12
C ARG A 24 6.91 10.17 1.40
N PHE A 25 7.48 11.36 1.51
CA PHE A 25 8.21 11.78 2.70
C PHE A 25 7.27 12.01 3.88
N ALA A 26 6.16 12.72 3.66
CA ALA A 26 5.13 12.95 4.67
C ALA A 26 4.51 11.63 5.19
N LEU A 27 4.29 10.68 4.29
CA LEU A 27 3.76 9.36 4.60
C LEU A 27 4.75 8.54 5.44
N ARG A 28 6.03 8.51 5.07
CA ARG A 28 7.09 7.88 5.88
C ARG A 28 7.19 8.49 7.28
N PHE A 29 7.09 9.81 7.38
CA PHE A 29 7.10 10.50 8.67
C PHE A 29 5.92 10.07 9.54
N HIS A 30 4.70 10.00 8.98
CA HIS A 30 3.53 9.54 9.73
C HIS A 30 3.63 8.07 10.16
N LEU A 31 4.14 7.19 9.30
CA LEU A 31 4.31 5.76 9.60
C LEU A 31 5.34 5.48 10.71
N LEU A 32 6.27 6.41 10.97
CA LEU A 32 7.21 6.31 12.10
C LEU A 32 6.48 6.35 13.44
N PHE A 33 5.44 7.18 13.56
CA PHE A 33 4.71 7.38 14.81
C PHE A 33 3.39 6.59 14.88
N CYS A 34 2.76 6.29 13.75
CA CYS A 34 1.49 5.58 13.70
C CYS A 34 1.68 4.10 13.33
N ARG A 35 1.53 3.21 14.33
CA ARG A 35 1.55 1.75 14.10
C ARG A 35 0.36 1.25 13.28
N GLY A 36 -0.82 1.86 13.43
CA GLY A 36 -2.02 1.45 12.70
C GLY A 36 -1.87 1.63 11.18
N CYS A 37 -1.39 2.78 10.75
CA CYS A 37 -1.13 3.03 9.32
C CYS A 37 -0.01 2.13 8.77
N ARG A 38 0.96 1.73 9.61
CA ARG A 38 2.02 0.79 9.22
C ARG A 38 1.47 -0.63 9.02
N ALA A 39 0.58 -1.09 9.89
CA ALA A 39 -0.10 -2.37 9.72
C ALA A 39 -0.95 -2.38 8.44
N PHE A 40 -1.69 -1.30 8.19
CA PHE A 40 -2.49 -1.14 6.98
C PHE A 40 -1.66 -1.19 5.70
N GLN A 41 -0.48 -0.52 5.68
CA GLN A 41 0.45 -0.62 4.56
C GLN A 41 0.88 -2.07 4.29
N GLY A 42 1.15 -2.85 5.35
CA GLY A 42 1.49 -4.27 5.23
C GLY A 42 0.33 -5.10 4.68
N GLN A 43 -0.91 -4.83 5.10
CA GLN A 43 -2.10 -5.52 4.58
C GLN A 43 -2.28 -5.26 3.08
N MET A 44 -2.11 -4.02 2.63
CA MET A 44 -2.21 -3.66 1.21
C MET A 44 -1.13 -4.33 0.36
N ASP A 45 0.12 -4.39 0.84
CA ASP A 45 1.20 -5.10 0.16
C ASP A 45 0.94 -6.62 0.08
N PHE A 46 0.40 -7.20 1.15
CA PHE A 46 -0.03 -8.61 1.17
C PHE A 46 -1.10 -8.89 0.12
N LEU A 47 -2.17 -8.08 0.09
CA LEU A 47 -3.22 -8.17 -0.92
C LEU A 47 -2.66 -8.09 -2.34
N ARG A 48 -1.78 -7.11 -2.60
CA ARG A 48 -1.15 -6.93 -3.91
C ARG A 48 -0.31 -8.14 -4.34
N LYS A 49 0.45 -8.73 -3.41
CA LYS A 49 1.23 -9.95 -3.66
C LYS A 49 0.33 -11.14 -3.92
N ALA A 50 -0.72 -11.31 -3.11
CA ALA A 50 -1.70 -12.38 -3.28
C ALA A 50 -2.41 -12.29 -4.64
N SER A 51 -2.88 -11.11 -5.04
CA SER A 51 -3.51 -10.90 -6.35
C SER A 51 -2.57 -11.22 -7.52
N ARG A 52 -1.29 -10.83 -7.43
CA ARG A 52 -0.29 -11.18 -8.46
C ARG A 52 0.00 -12.68 -8.50
N SER A 53 0.12 -13.31 -7.34
CA SER A 53 0.31 -14.76 -7.24
C SER A 53 -0.89 -15.54 -7.76
N PHE A 54 -2.11 -15.04 -7.53
CA PHE A 54 -3.34 -15.67 -8.01
C PHE A 54 -3.47 -15.63 -9.53
N ILE A 55 -3.08 -14.53 -10.17
CA ILE A 55 -3.02 -14.45 -11.64
C ILE A 55 -2.02 -15.50 -12.18
N HIS A 56 -0.84 -15.59 -11.56
CA HIS A 56 0.16 -16.59 -11.94
C HIS A 56 -0.34 -18.05 -11.75
N TRP A 57 -1.11 -18.31 -10.70
CA TRP A 57 -1.74 -19.63 -10.48
C TRP A 57 -2.80 -19.95 -11.54
N ARG A 58 -3.60 -18.96 -11.95
CA ARG A 58 -4.58 -19.15 -13.03
C ARG A 58 -3.90 -19.45 -14.37
N ASP A 59 -2.83 -18.74 -14.69
CA ASP A 59 -2.10 -18.95 -15.94
C ASP A 59 -1.37 -20.31 -15.99
N ALA A 60 -1.02 -20.89 -14.83
CA ALA A 60 -0.38 -22.21 -14.72
C ALA A 60 -1.36 -23.41 -14.73
N GLY A 61 -2.65 -23.16 -14.52
CA GLY A 61 -3.70 -24.19 -14.58
C GLY A 61 -4.39 -24.33 -15.95
N ASP A 62 -4.06 -23.44 -16.89
CA ASP A 62 -4.59 -23.39 -18.26
C ASP A 62 -3.57 -23.90 -19.31
N GLN A 63 -2.53 -24.63 -18.91
CA GLN A 63 -1.56 -25.31 -19.79
C GLN A 63 -1.61 -26.83 -19.65
#